data_AF-A0A919N6P9-F1
#
_entry.id   AF-A0A919N6P9-F1
#
_cell.length_a   1.000
_cell.length_b   1.000
_cell.length_c   1.000
_cell.angle_alpha   90.00
_cell.angle_beta   90.00
_cell.angle_gamma   90.00
#
_symmetry.space_group_name_H-M   'P 1'
#
loop_
_entity.id
_entity.type
_entity.pdbx_description
1 polymer ?
#
loop_
_entity_poly.entity_id
_entity_poly.type
_entity_poly.pdbx_seq_one_letter_code
_entity_poly.pdbx_strand_id
1 'polypeptide(L)'
;MVTGTKPRPEPLDPPMVPFALGGLAAFAVAALVCLLAGAPDQWLETCVAGFLVGIPGLITMIVHDRNRKRRRALSHPEFRAS
;
A
#
# COMPACT_ATOMS: atom_id res chain seq x y z
N MET A 1 -18.36 -38.65 17.95
CA MET A 1 -17.54 -37.97 16.92
C MET A 1 -17.49 -36.48 17.27
N VAL A 2 -16.33 -35.96 17.62
CA VAL A 2 -16.14 -34.52 17.86
C VAL A 2 -15.81 -33.87 16.52
N THR A 3 -16.77 -33.22 15.88
CA THR A 3 -16.54 -32.37 14.70
C THR A 3 -16.01 -31.02 15.16
N GLY A 4 -14.73 -30.97 15.53
CA GLY A 4 -14.05 -29.72 15.86
C GLY A 4 -13.89 -28.86 14.61
N THR A 5 -14.70 -27.82 14.46
CA THR A 5 -14.49 -26.78 13.45
C THR A 5 -13.30 -25.93 13.88
N LYS A 6 -12.13 -26.18 13.28
CA LYS A 6 -10.95 -25.33 13.49
C LYS A 6 -11.32 -23.88 13.12
N PRO A 7 -11.12 -22.89 14.01
CA PRO A 7 -11.39 -21.49 13.67
C PRO A 7 -10.56 -21.13 12.44
N ARG A 8 -11.21 -20.63 11.38
CA ARG A 8 -10.51 -20.17 10.18
C ARG A 8 -9.62 -19.00 10.60
N PRO A 9 -8.30 -19.04 10.35
CA PRO A 9 -7.44 -17.90 10.62
C PRO A 9 -7.97 -16.70 9.84
N GLU A 10 -8.24 -15.61 10.55
CA GLU A 10 -8.58 -14.36 9.88
C GLU A 10 -7.35 -13.88 9.12
N PRO A 11 -7.47 -13.61 7.80
CA PRO A 11 -6.32 -13.16 7.01
C PRO A 11 -5.70 -11.92 7.63
N LEU A 12 -4.37 -11.92 7.79
CA LEU A 12 -3.64 -10.71 8.13
C LEU A 12 -3.85 -9.71 7.00
N ASP A 13 -4.52 -8.61 7.32
CA ASP A 13 -4.96 -7.63 6.34
C ASP A 13 -4.32 -6.28 6.71
N PRO A 14 -3.03 -6.08 6.40
CA PRO A 14 -2.35 -4.83 6.73
C PRO A 14 -2.84 -3.71 5.78
N PRO A 15 -2.87 -2.43 6.20
CA PRO A 15 -3.13 -1.34 5.27
C PRO A 15 -2.05 -1.31 4.18
N MET A 16 -2.44 -1.24 2.91
CA MET A 16 -1.49 -1.37 1.78
C MET A 16 -0.82 -0.03 1.46
N VAL A 17 -1.54 1.09 1.64
CA VAL A 17 -1.05 2.44 1.34
C VAL A 17 0.29 2.81 2.02
N PRO A 18 0.56 2.46 3.30
CA PRO A 18 1.85 2.72 3.93
C PRO A 18 3.04 2.10 3.21
N PHE A 19 2.89 0.90 2.62
CA PHE A 19 3.97 0.25 1.87
C PHE A 19 4.28 1.00 0.57
N ALA A 20 3.25 1.42 -0.17
CA ALA A 20 3.44 2.24 -1.36
C ALA A 20 4.11 3.58 -1.03
N LEU A 21 3.70 4.24 0.06
CA LEU A 21 4.33 5.47 0.51
C LEU A 21 5.81 5.26 0.89
N GLY A 22 6.13 4.13 1.53
CA GLY A 22 7.51 3.79 1.86
C GLY A 22 8.41 3.69 0.62
N GLY A 23 7.94 3.02 -0.44
CA GLY A 23 8.66 2.94 -1.71
C GLY A 23 8.83 4.30 -2.39
N LEU A 24 7.77 5.11 -2.44
CA LEU A 24 7.82 6.45 -3.02
C LEU A 24 8.78 7.37 -2.26
N ALA A 25 8.72 7.33 -0.92
CA ALA A 25 9.61 8.11 -0.06
C ALA A 25 11.07 7.69 -0.25
N ALA A 26 11.36 6.38 -0.36
CA ALA A 26 12.71 5.88 -0.60
C ALA A 26 13.30 6.44 -1.91
N PHE A 27 12.53 6.45 -3.01
CA PHE A 27 12.97 7.04 -4.27
C PHE A 27 13.16 8.55 -4.19
N ALA A 28 12.27 9.28 -3.50
CA ALA A 28 12.41 10.72 -3.31
C ALA A 28 13.69 11.07 -2.50
N VAL A 29 13.95 10.32 -1.43
CA VAL A 29 15.16 10.48 -0.62
C VAL A 29 16.41 10.11 -1.42
N ALA A 30 16.39 9.02 -2.19
CA ALA A 30 17.51 8.62 -3.04
C ALA A 30 17.81 9.67 -4.13
N ALA A 31 16.79 10.24 -4.77
CA ALA A 31 16.95 11.34 -5.73
C ALA A 31 17.58 12.57 -5.07
N LEU A 32 17.13 12.94 -3.87
CA LEU A 32 17.70 14.05 -3.10
C LEU A 32 19.17 13.81 -2.75
N VAL A 33 19.52 12.59 -2.31
CA VAL A 33 20.91 12.20 -2.04
C VAL A 33 21.75 12.26 -3.31
N CYS A 34 21.25 11.78 -4.45
CA CYS A 34 21.95 11.85 -5.74
C CYS A 34 22.25 13.30 -6.14
N LEU A 35 21.27 14.20 -5.99
CA LEU A 35 21.44 15.63 -6.28
C LEU A 35 22.51 16.27 -5.39
N LEU A 36 22.48 16.00 -4.08
CA LEU A 36 23.42 16.58 -3.11
C LEU A 36 24.84 16.03 -3.24
N ALA A 37 24.97 14.76 -3.65
CA ALA A 37 26.25 14.09 -3.81
C ALA A 37 26.88 14.33 -5.19
N GLY A 38 26.20 15.02 -6.11
CA GLY A 38 26.66 15.16 -7.50
C GLY A 38 26.78 13.81 -8.22
N ALA A 39 25.86 12.89 -7.94
CA ALA A 39 25.86 11.56 -8.54
C ALA A 39 25.59 11.64 -10.06
N PRO A 40 26.06 10.65 -10.85
CA PRO A 40 25.81 10.62 -12.29
C PRO A 40 24.31 10.67 -12.64
N ASP A 41 23.96 11.38 -13.72
CA ASP A 41 22.58 11.64 -14.13
C ASP A 41 21.72 10.38 -14.23
N GLN A 42 22.28 9.26 -14.72
CA GLN A 42 21.60 7.96 -14.81
C GLN A 42 20.99 7.48 -13.48
N TRP A 43 21.64 7.77 -12.34
CA TRP A 43 21.13 7.40 -11.02
C TRP A 43 19.96 8.28 -10.61
N LEU A 44 20.06 9.59 -10.89
CA LEU A 44 18.99 10.53 -10.65
C LEU A 44 17.76 10.21 -11.52
N GLU A 45 17.98 9.96 -12.81
CA GLU A 45 16.94 9.55 -13.76
C GLU A 45 16.24 8.26 -13.29
N THR A 46 17.00 7.28 -12.81
CA THR A 46 16.43 6.05 -12.24
C THR A 46 15.55 6.34 -11.02
N CYS A 47 16.02 7.20 -10.12
CA CYS A 47 15.24 7.56 -8.92
C CYS A 47 13.95 8.31 -9.26
N VAL A 48 14.04 9.25 -10.21
CA VAL A 48 12.89 10.02 -10.71
C VAL A 48 11.92 9.11 -11.44
N ALA A 49 12.40 8.22 -12.33
CA ALA A 49 11.58 7.25 -13.02
C ALA A 49 10.84 6.35 -12.01
N GLY A 50 11.56 5.81 -11.02
CA GLY A 50 11.00 5.00 -9.93
C GLY A 50 9.90 5.73 -9.15
N PHE A 51 10.12 7.00 -8.82
CA PHE A 51 9.11 7.84 -8.17
C PHE A 51 7.87 8.04 -9.05
N LEU A 52 8.05 8.38 -10.32
CA LEU A 52 6.95 8.63 -11.26
C LEU A 52 6.11 7.38 -11.53
N VAL A 53 6.76 6.23 -11.77
CA VAL A 53 6.03 4.95 -11.98
C VAL A 53 5.42 4.40 -10.70
N GLY A 54 5.92 4.80 -9.53
CA GLY A 54 5.33 4.45 -8.24
C GLY A 54 3.99 5.15 -7.96
N ILE A 55 3.72 6.33 -8.56
CA ILE A 55 2.46 7.07 -8.37
C ILE A 55 1.23 6.23 -8.80
N PRO A 56 1.20 5.61 -9.99
CA PRO A 56 0.15 4.65 -10.35
C PRO A 56 -0.03 3.53 -9.32
N GLY A 57 1.07 2.97 -8.79
CA GLY A 57 1.04 1.95 -7.73
C GLY A 57 0.37 2.46 -6.45
N LEU A 58 0.71 3.66 -6.00
CA LEU A 58 0.06 4.29 -4.85
C LEU A 58 -1.44 4.51 -5.08
N ILE A 59 -1.83 5.00 -6.26
CA ILE A 59 -3.24 5.21 -6.61
C ILE A 59 -4.02 3.90 -6.54
N THR A 60 -3.48 2.82 -7.12
CA THR A 60 -4.14 1.51 -7.07
C THR A 60 -4.28 1.00 -5.63
N MET A 61 -3.28 1.19 -4.77
CA MET A 61 -3.37 0.84 -3.35
C MET A 61 -4.40 1.69 -2.58
N ILE A 62 -4.50 2.99 -2.85
CA ILE A 62 -5.54 3.85 -2.26
C ILE A 62 -6.94 3.36 -2.66
N VAL A 63 -7.15 3.08 -3.96
CA VAL A 63 -8.43 2.56 -4.46
C VAL A 63 -8.74 1.19 -3.86
N HIS A 64 -7.73 0.33 -3.73
CA HIS A 64 -7.85 -0.97 -3.09
C HIS A 64 -8.30 -0.83 -1.63
N ASP A 65 -7.62 -0.01 -0.84
CA ASP A 65 -7.96 0.23 0.57
C ASP A 65 -9.34 0.88 0.73
N ARG A 66 -9.75 1.77 -0.19
CA ARG A 66 -11.11 2.35 -0.20
C ARG A 66 -12.18 1.31 -0.49
N ASN A 67 -11.98 0.47 -1.51
CA ASN A 67 -12.89 -0.63 -1.83
C ASN A 67 -12.96 -1.65 -0.68
N ARG A 68 -11.83 -1.94 -0.05
CA ARG A 68 -11.73 -2.80 1.13
C ARG A 68 -12.53 -2.24 2.31
N LYS A 69 -12.36 -0.96 2.67
CA LYS A 69 -13.16 -0.28 3.69
C LYS A 69 -14.66 -0.35 3.39
N ARG A 70 -15.07 -0.13 2.13
CA ARG A 70 -16.47 -0.23 1.71
C ARG A 70 -17.05 -1.63 1.89
N ARG A 71 -16.28 -2.68 1.55
CA ARG A 71 -16.74 -4.08 1.73
C ARG A 71 -16.92 -4.43 3.21
N ARG A 72 -16.02 -3.97 4.09
CA ARG A 72 -16.14 -4.17 5.54
C ARG A 72 -17.41 -3.51 6.10
N ALA A 73 -17.70 -2.27 5.68
CA ALA A 73 -18.93 -1.57 6.11
C ALA A 73 -20.23 -2.31 5.69
N LEU A 74 -20.21 -3.04 4.58
CA LEU A 74 -21.35 -3.84 4.11
C LEU A 74 -21.45 -5.22 4.79
N SER A 75 -20.36 -5.72 5.37
CA SER A 75 -20.33 -7.02 6.07
C SER A 75 -20.58 -6.93 7.57
N HIS A 76 -20.58 -5.73 8.16
CA HIS A 76 -20.94 -5.51 9.55
C HIS A 76 -22.49 -5.40 9.69
N PRO A 77 -23.15 -6.36 10.36
CA PRO A 77 -24.61 -6.48 10.44
C PRO A 77 -25.27 -5.57 11.50
N GLU A 78 -24.58 -4.53 11.98
CA GLU A 78 -25.15 -3.56 12.94
C GLU A 78 -26.30 -2.71 12.37
N PHE A 79 -26.63 -2.86 11.08
CA PHE A 79 -27.84 -2.35 10.43
C PHE A 79 -28.90 -3.43 10.14
N ARG A 80 -29.13 -4.37 11.07
CA ARG A 80 -30.25 -5.33 10.98
C ARG A 80 -31.21 -5.34 12.18
N ALA A 81 -31.03 -4.46 13.15
CA ALA A 81 -31.98 -4.29 14.24
C ALA A 81 -32.10 -2.82 14.62
N SER A 82 -33.03 -2.11 13.99
CA SER A 82 -33.66 -0.89 14.49
C SER A 82 -35.02 -0.76 13.83
#